data_AF-A0A2D7XJM4-F1
#
_entry.id   AF-A0A2D7XJM4-F1
#
_cell.length_a   1.000
_cell.length_b   1.000
_cell.length_c   1.000
_cell.angle_alpha   90.00
_cell.angle_beta   90.00
_cell.angle_gamma   90.00
#
_symmetry.space_group_name_H-M   'P 1'
#
loop_
_entity.id
_entity.type
_entity.pdbx_description
1 polymer ?
#
loop_
_entity_poly.entity_id
_entity_poly.type
_entity_poly.pdbx_seq_one_letter_code
_entity_poly.pdbx_strand_id
1 'polypeptide(L)'
;KFGKIWADRTIPNISPEERDKIEDWSWEVFHVLLYNLSSPEQKKPTYEALGLDWKIVQERFIDALTNDEIRRRMSDNDNIFRVLVKTLFNAGIITDRTASKYATFVDLSELEAEGTSMVGDEIAEEGIKYLMAINGDDGPVFNFSQTAAE
;
A
#
# COMPACT_ATOMS: atom_id res chain seq x y z
N LYS A 1 -0.90 -8.60 4.19
CA LYS A 1 -0.77 -10.09 4.15
C LYS A 1 -1.55 -10.74 3.01
N PHE A 2 -2.88 -10.55 2.88
CA PHE A 2 -3.67 -11.15 1.79
C PHE A 2 -3.14 -10.79 0.40
N GLY A 3 -2.85 -9.51 0.13
CA GLY A 3 -2.30 -9.07 -1.15
C GLY A 3 -0.99 -9.78 -1.53
N LYS A 4 -0.07 -9.98 -0.58
CA LYS A 4 1.18 -10.73 -0.78
C LYS A 4 0.90 -12.19 -1.15
N ILE A 5 0.03 -12.87 -0.40
CA ILE A 5 -0.36 -14.27 -0.67
C ILE A 5 -1.00 -14.41 -2.06
N TRP A 6 -1.89 -13.47 -2.43
CA TRP A 6 -2.49 -13.45 -3.75
C TRP A 6 -1.41 -13.26 -4.82
N ALA A 7 -0.51 -12.29 -4.65
CA ALA A 7 0.54 -12.02 -5.62
C ALA A 7 1.45 -13.24 -5.83
N ASP A 8 1.94 -13.85 -4.73
CA ASP A 8 2.81 -15.02 -4.76
C ASP A 8 2.16 -16.22 -5.46
N ARG A 9 0.83 -16.38 -5.31
CA ARG A 9 0.09 -17.53 -5.88
C ARG A 9 -0.46 -17.28 -7.27
N THR A 10 -0.71 -16.03 -7.66
CA THR A 10 -1.40 -15.70 -8.91
C THR A 10 -0.45 -15.16 -9.97
N ILE A 11 0.44 -14.21 -9.63
CA ILE A 11 1.31 -13.56 -10.62
C ILE A 11 2.18 -14.55 -11.41
N PRO A 12 2.75 -15.63 -10.81
CA PRO A 12 3.51 -16.61 -11.58
C PRO A 12 2.69 -17.43 -12.59
N ASN A 13 1.37 -17.53 -12.38
CA ASN A 13 0.50 -18.48 -13.07
C ASN A 13 -0.41 -17.84 -14.13
N ILE A 14 -0.29 -16.53 -14.37
CA ILE A 14 -1.04 -15.80 -15.39
C ILE A 14 -0.21 -15.58 -16.65
N SER A 15 -0.88 -15.28 -17.76
CA SER A 15 -0.21 -14.97 -19.02
C SER A 15 0.64 -13.68 -18.92
N PRO A 16 1.67 -13.53 -19.75
CA PRO A 16 2.43 -12.28 -19.83
C PRO A 16 1.54 -11.05 -20.12
N GLU A 17 0.54 -11.20 -20.99
CA GLU A 17 -0.38 -10.11 -21.33
C GLU A 17 -1.23 -9.66 -20.12
N GLU A 18 -1.71 -10.60 -19.31
CA GLU A 18 -2.44 -10.26 -18.08
C GLU A 18 -1.52 -9.64 -17.04
N ARG A 19 -0.28 -10.11 -16.95
CA ARG A 19 0.73 -9.55 -16.04
C ARG A 19 1.06 -8.11 -16.41
N ASP A 20 1.25 -7.82 -17.69
CA ASP A 20 1.51 -6.47 -18.19
C ASP A 20 0.35 -5.52 -17.87
N LYS A 21 -0.90 -5.98 -18.00
CA LYS A 21 -2.10 -5.21 -17.61
C LYS A 21 -2.11 -4.91 -16.11
N ILE A 22 -1.75 -5.88 -15.27
CA ILE A 22 -1.64 -5.68 -13.82
C ILE A 22 -0.52 -4.68 -13.48
N GLU A 23 0.64 -4.79 -14.14
CA GLU A 23 1.76 -3.86 -13.96
C GLU A 23 1.37 -2.42 -14.34
N ASP A 24 0.73 -2.23 -15.50
CA ASP A 24 0.30 -0.91 -15.97
C ASP A 24 -0.79 -0.33 -15.06
N TRP A 25 -1.77 -1.14 -14.64
CA TRP A 25 -2.80 -0.69 -13.69
C TRP A 25 -2.23 -0.37 -12.31
N SER A 26 -1.22 -1.12 -11.85
CA SER A 26 -0.56 -0.86 -10.56
C SER A 26 0.12 0.51 -10.54
N TRP A 27 0.72 0.92 -11.67
CA TRP A 27 1.27 2.27 -11.82
C TRP A 27 0.18 3.35 -11.74
N GLU A 28 -0.94 3.16 -12.44
CA GLU A 28 -2.06 4.11 -12.38
C GLU A 28 -2.62 4.25 -10.96
N VAL A 29 -2.86 3.13 -10.28
CA VAL A 29 -3.35 3.11 -8.90
C VAL A 29 -2.36 3.76 -7.94
N PHE A 30 -1.06 3.46 -8.07
CA PHE A 30 -0.02 4.09 -7.27
C PHE A 30 -0.04 5.62 -7.43
N HIS A 31 -0.09 6.10 -8.67
CA HIS A 31 -0.11 7.54 -8.96
C HIS A 31 -1.35 8.21 -8.38
N VAL A 32 -2.53 7.62 -8.58
CA VAL A 32 -3.80 8.12 -8.03
C VAL A 32 -3.74 8.19 -6.50
N LEU A 33 -3.26 7.13 -5.84
CA LEU A 33 -3.17 7.11 -4.38
C LEU A 33 -2.17 8.15 -3.85
N LEU A 34 -1.01 8.30 -4.51
CA LEU A 34 0.03 9.22 -4.11
C LEU A 34 -0.47 10.67 -4.02
N TYR A 35 -1.27 11.10 -5.00
CA TYR A 35 -1.78 12.47 -5.03
C TYR A 35 -3.12 12.66 -4.29
N ASN A 36 -3.89 11.58 -4.05
CA ASN A 36 -5.19 11.70 -3.40
C ASN A 36 -5.22 11.45 -1.89
N LEU A 37 -4.31 10.63 -1.32
CA LEU A 37 -4.42 10.15 0.07
C LEU A 37 -4.37 11.27 1.13
N SER A 38 -3.94 12.46 0.77
CA SER A 38 -3.91 13.63 1.64
C SER A 38 -4.56 14.87 1.04
N SER A 39 -5.37 14.69 -0.01
CA SER A 39 -6.02 15.78 -0.73
C SER A 39 -6.77 16.70 0.24
N PRO A 40 -6.44 17.99 0.30
CA PRO A 40 -7.20 18.97 1.06
C PRO A 40 -8.70 18.95 0.80
N GLU A 41 -9.13 18.53 -0.38
CA GLU A 41 -10.53 18.33 -0.70
C GLU A 41 -11.25 17.33 0.22
N GLN A 42 -10.58 16.31 0.74
CA GLN A 42 -11.21 15.33 1.64
C GLN A 42 -11.37 15.86 3.08
N LYS A 43 -10.75 17.01 3.40
CA LYS A 43 -10.68 17.61 4.74
C LYS A 43 -11.31 19.01 4.79
N LYS A 44 -12.27 19.33 3.90
CA LYS A 44 -12.94 20.65 3.83
C LYS A 44 -13.38 21.16 5.20
N PRO A 45 -14.09 20.36 6.04
CA PRO A 45 -14.57 20.86 7.33
C PRO A 45 -13.44 21.24 8.29
N THR A 46 -12.28 20.55 8.21
CA THR A 46 -11.11 20.86 9.04
C THR A 46 -10.51 22.21 8.68
N TYR A 47 -10.39 22.51 7.38
CA TYR A 47 -9.85 23.80 6.93
C TYR A 47 -10.83 24.95 7.16
N GLU A 48 -12.12 24.72 6.94
CA GLU A 48 -13.17 25.69 7.23
C GLU A 48 -13.18 26.07 8.72
N ALA A 49 -13.03 25.10 9.63
CA ALA A 49 -12.93 25.35 11.08
C ALA A 49 -11.72 26.21 11.46
N LEU A 50 -10.69 26.28 10.61
CA LEU A 50 -9.50 27.12 10.79
C LEU A 50 -9.58 28.43 10.00
N GLY A 51 -10.70 28.71 9.32
CA GLY A 51 -10.88 29.89 8.48
C GLY A 51 -10.10 29.84 7.15
N LEU A 52 -9.75 28.65 6.67
CA LEU A 52 -8.97 28.44 5.44
C LEU A 52 -9.86 27.96 4.29
N ASP A 53 -9.66 28.50 3.08
CA ASP A 53 -10.27 27.97 1.86
C ASP A 53 -9.52 26.70 1.40
N TRP A 54 -10.22 25.56 1.40
CA TRP A 54 -9.65 24.27 1.00
C TRP A 54 -9.07 24.28 -0.42
N LYS A 55 -9.57 25.13 -1.33
CA LYS A 55 -9.03 25.25 -2.70
C LYS A 55 -7.64 25.89 -2.69
N ILE A 56 -7.46 26.93 -1.89
CA ILE A 56 -6.15 27.58 -1.69
C ILE A 56 -5.19 26.59 -1.02
N VAL A 57 -5.66 25.83 -0.04
CA VAL A 57 -4.85 24.78 0.60
C VAL A 57 -4.48 23.69 -0.41
N GLN A 58 -5.40 23.26 -1.28
CA GLN A 58 -5.14 22.30 -2.35
C GLN A 58 -4.03 22.78 -3.30
N GLU A 59 -4.13 24.02 -3.78
CA GLU A 59 -3.13 24.62 -4.67
C GLU A 59 -1.75 24.61 -4.00
N ARG A 60 -1.65 25.13 -2.77
CA ARG A 60 -0.39 25.18 -2.02
C ARG A 60 0.16 23.80 -1.67
N PHE A 61 -0.73 22.83 -1.43
CA PHE A 61 -0.35 21.45 -1.17
C PHE A 61 0.28 20.80 -2.42
N ILE A 62 -0.31 21.03 -3.59
CA ILE A 62 0.24 20.56 -4.88
C ILE A 62 1.57 21.26 -5.18
N ASP A 63 1.66 22.59 -5.00
CA ASP A 63 2.90 23.35 -5.19
C ASP A 63 4.05 22.82 -4.31
N ALA A 64 3.73 22.38 -3.10
CA ALA A 64 4.69 21.83 -2.14
C ALA A 64 5.06 20.36 -2.41
N LEU A 65 4.25 19.61 -3.16
CA LEU A 65 4.49 18.21 -3.53
C LEU A 65 5.42 18.10 -4.75
N THR A 66 6.62 18.65 -4.63
CA THR A 66 7.67 18.47 -5.64
C THR A 66 8.19 17.02 -5.63
N ASN A 67 8.79 16.58 -6.74
CA ASN A 67 9.42 15.25 -6.81
C ASN A 67 10.48 15.06 -5.72
N ASP A 68 11.24 16.10 -5.38
CA ASP A 68 12.26 16.06 -4.33
C ASP A 68 11.63 15.84 -2.94
N GLU A 69 10.52 16.52 -2.64
CA GLU A 69 9.81 16.34 -1.37
C GLU A 69 9.15 14.96 -1.29
N ILE A 70 8.57 14.47 -2.39
CA ILE A 70 8.02 13.12 -2.47
C ILE A 70 9.13 12.09 -2.23
N ARG A 71 10.28 12.23 -2.91
CA ARG A 71 11.43 11.34 -2.77
C ARG A 71 11.97 11.35 -1.35
N ARG A 72 12.09 12.54 -0.74
CA ARG A 72 12.50 12.68 0.67
C ARG A 72 11.54 11.94 1.60
N ARG A 73 10.23 12.12 1.46
CA ARG A 73 9.23 11.40 2.27
C ARG A 73 9.26 9.89 2.05
N MET A 74 9.54 9.45 0.83
CA MET A 74 9.64 8.02 0.51
C MET A 74 10.98 7.39 0.91
N SER A 75 11.94 8.17 1.44
CA SER A 75 13.15 7.61 2.05
C SER A 75 12.90 7.02 3.44
N ASP A 76 11.80 7.39 4.10
CA ASP A 76 11.40 6.83 5.39
C ASP A 76 10.86 5.40 5.22
N ASN A 77 11.41 4.45 5.98
CA ASN A 77 11.09 3.02 5.83
C ASN A 77 9.64 2.65 6.21
N ASP A 78 8.98 3.47 7.03
CA ASP A 78 7.58 3.33 7.43
C ASP A 78 6.61 4.11 6.52
N ASN A 79 7.12 4.81 5.49
CA ASN A 79 6.28 5.47 4.52
C ASN A 79 5.41 4.45 3.77
N ILE A 80 4.09 4.63 3.86
CA ILE A 80 3.13 3.69 3.28
C ILE A 80 3.28 3.50 1.77
N PHE A 81 3.70 4.54 1.04
CA PHE A 81 3.93 4.45 -0.40
C PHE A 81 5.23 3.70 -0.71
N ARG A 82 6.30 3.92 0.06
CA ARG A 82 7.54 3.13 -0.05
C ARG A 82 7.26 1.64 0.18
N VAL A 83 6.49 1.33 1.23
CA VAL A 83 6.05 -0.04 1.54
C VAL A 83 5.23 -0.63 0.40
N LEU A 84 4.34 0.17 -0.22
CA LEU A 84 3.56 -0.25 -1.39
C LEU A 84 4.48 -0.56 -2.59
N VAL A 85 5.42 0.33 -2.94
CA VAL A 85 6.38 0.08 -4.04
C VAL A 85 7.21 -1.17 -3.76
N LYS A 86 7.75 -1.33 -2.55
CA LYS A 86 8.51 -2.52 -2.15
C LYS A 86 7.67 -3.80 -2.26
N THR A 87 6.38 -3.72 -1.93
CA THR A 87 5.46 -4.86 -2.06
C THR A 87 5.24 -5.24 -3.52
N LEU A 88 4.99 -4.26 -4.40
CA LEU A 88 4.81 -4.51 -5.84
C LEU A 88 6.10 -5.02 -6.50
N PHE A 89 7.26 -4.50 -6.08
CA PHE A 89 8.58 -4.94 -6.53
C PHE A 89 8.85 -6.39 -6.14
N ASN A 90 8.72 -6.73 -4.85
CA ASN A 90 8.94 -8.09 -4.36
C ASN A 90 7.94 -9.12 -4.92
N ALA A 91 6.75 -8.67 -5.31
CA ALA A 91 5.74 -9.49 -5.99
C ALA A 91 6.05 -9.76 -7.48
N GLY A 92 7.10 -9.14 -8.04
CA GLY A 92 7.40 -9.20 -9.47
C GLY A 92 6.35 -8.51 -10.34
N ILE A 93 5.57 -7.59 -9.77
CA ILE A 93 4.61 -6.76 -10.52
C ILE A 93 5.35 -5.59 -11.16
N ILE A 94 6.28 -4.96 -10.44
CA ILE A 94 7.19 -3.98 -11.04
C ILE A 94 8.30 -4.76 -11.75
N THR A 95 8.41 -4.57 -13.05
CA THR A 95 9.46 -5.14 -13.89
C THR A 95 10.32 -4.03 -14.50
N ASP A 96 11.31 -4.40 -15.31
CA ASP A 96 12.11 -3.45 -16.10
C ASP A 96 11.24 -2.51 -16.95
N ARG A 97 10.03 -2.93 -17.36
CA ARG A 97 9.10 -2.10 -18.16
C ARG A 97 8.66 -0.85 -17.40
N THR A 98 8.40 -0.95 -16.10
CA THR A 98 7.86 0.16 -15.30
C THR A 98 8.76 0.65 -14.19
N ALA A 99 9.89 -0.02 -13.91
CA ALA A 99 10.87 0.38 -12.90
C ALA A 99 11.26 1.87 -12.96
N SER A 100 11.49 2.40 -14.17
CA SER A 100 11.84 3.81 -14.37
C SER A 100 10.77 4.80 -13.90
N LYS A 101 9.49 4.42 -13.93
CA LYS A 101 8.37 5.24 -13.44
C LYS A 101 8.47 5.41 -11.91
N TYR A 102 8.81 4.34 -11.20
CA TYR A 102 8.95 4.34 -9.74
C TYR A 102 10.29 4.92 -9.27
N ALA A 103 11.35 4.78 -10.07
CA ALA A 103 12.70 5.28 -9.77
C ALA A 103 12.76 6.80 -9.52
N THR A 104 11.75 7.55 -9.99
CA THR A 104 11.58 8.98 -9.69
C THR A 104 11.37 9.22 -8.19
N PHE A 105 10.71 8.31 -7.49
CA PHE A 105 10.26 8.48 -6.11
C PHE A 105 11.02 7.61 -5.11
N VAL A 106 11.53 6.43 -5.53
CA VAL A 106 12.19 5.46 -4.64
C VAL A 106 13.47 4.93 -5.31
N ASP A 107 14.49 4.61 -4.52
CA ASP A 107 15.66 3.86 -4.99
C ASP A 107 15.35 2.35 -5.03
N LEU A 108 15.18 1.79 -6.22
CA LEU A 108 14.85 0.37 -6.38
C LEU A 108 16.01 -0.55 -6.02
N SER A 109 17.26 -0.11 -6.15
CA SER A 109 18.44 -0.89 -5.76
C SER A 109 18.56 -0.98 -4.25
N GLU A 110 18.18 0.08 -3.53
CA GLU A 110 18.04 0.05 -2.08
C GLU A 110 16.96 -0.96 -1.65
N LEU A 111 15.78 -0.94 -2.29
CA LEU A 111 14.70 -1.90 -1.98
C LEU A 111 15.12 -3.36 -2.21
N GLU A 112 15.88 -3.61 -3.27
CA GLU A 112 16.43 -4.93 -3.58
C GLU A 112 17.40 -5.38 -2.48
N ALA A 113 18.30 -4.50 -2.03
CA ALA A 113 19.26 -4.79 -0.96
C ALA A 113 18.58 -5.09 0.38
N GLU A 114 17.42 -4.49 0.66
CA GLU A 114 16.62 -4.80 1.85
C GLU A 114 15.88 -6.15 1.79
N GLY A 115 15.80 -6.76 0.62
CA GLY A 115 15.11 -8.02 0.39
C GLY A 115 13.59 -7.99 0.65
N THR A 116 13.04 -9.15 1.02
CA THR A 116 11.59 -9.39 1.06
C THR A 116 10.93 -9.15 2.42
N SER A 117 11.72 -8.81 3.45
CA SER A 117 11.23 -8.50 4.79
C SER A 117 10.46 -7.17 4.81
N MET A 118 9.31 -7.15 5.48
CA MET A 118 8.46 -5.98 5.64
C MET A 118 8.36 -5.55 7.11
N VAL A 119 8.25 -4.24 7.36
CA VAL A 119 8.19 -3.61 8.70
C VAL A 119 7.05 -4.17 9.59
N GLY A 120 6.02 -4.77 8.99
CA GLY A 120 4.89 -5.36 9.72
C GLY A 120 4.87 -6.89 9.83
N ASP A 121 5.88 -7.61 9.31
CA ASP A 121 5.85 -9.07 9.28
C ASP A 121 5.94 -9.67 10.71
N GLU A 122 6.82 -9.16 11.56
CA GLU A 122 6.97 -9.61 12.96
C GLU A 122 5.70 -9.36 13.78
N ILE A 123 5.14 -8.15 13.72
CA ILE A 123 3.89 -7.77 14.41
C ILE A 123 2.72 -8.66 13.95
N ALA A 124 2.64 -8.95 12.64
CA ALA A 124 1.60 -9.81 12.11
C ALA A 124 1.76 -11.28 12.57
N GLU A 125 2.99 -11.76 12.75
CA GLU A 125 3.26 -13.10 13.27
C GLU A 125 2.87 -13.23 14.76
N GLU A 126 3.24 -12.24 15.58
CA GLU A 126 2.82 -12.16 16.99
C GLU A 126 1.30 -12.08 17.12
N GLY A 127 0.64 -11.24 16.30
CA GLY A 127 -0.81 -11.14 16.28
C GLY A 127 -1.50 -12.48 15.94
N ILE A 128 -0.94 -13.28 15.04
CA ILE A 128 -1.46 -14.62 14.73
C ILE A 128 -1.27 -15.58 15.91
N LYS A 129 -0.08 -15.59 16.54
CA LYS A 129 0.17 -16.41 17.73
C LYS A 129 -0.82 -16.06 18.85
N TYR A 130 -1.08 -14.78 19.06
CA TYR A 130 -2.07 -14.29 20.02
C TYR A 130 -3.49 -14.77 19.68
N LEU A 131 -3.93 -14.62 18.43
CA LEU A 131 -5.25 -15.10 17.98
C LEU A 131 -5.38 -16.62 18.08
N MET A 132 -4.31 -17.37 17.81
CA MET A 132 -4.28 -18.83 18.00
C MET A 132 -4.37 -19.22 19.47
N ALA A 133 -3.79 -18.44 20.38
CA ALA A 133 -3.93 -18.68 21.82
C ALA A 133 -5.38 -18.44 22.28
N ILE A 134 -6.05 -17.39 21.78
CA ILE A 134 -7.46 -17.13 22.07
C ILE A 134 -8.38 -18.22 21.50
N ASN A 135 -8.15 -18.61 20.25
CA ASN A 135 -9.03 -19.55 19.53
C ASN A 135 -8.69 -21.02 19.84
N GLY A 136 -7.49 -21.30 20.35
CA GLY A 136 -7.00 -22.64 20.69
C GLY A 136 -7.19 -23.01 22.15
N ASP A 137 -7.63 -22.07 22.99
CA ASP A 137 -8.29 -22.35 24.26
C ASP A 137 -9.77 -22.67 23.91
N ASP A 138 -10.32 -23.78 24.41
CA ASP A 138 -11.66 -24.33 24.09
C ASP A 138 -12.83 -23.40 24.51
N GLY A 139 -12.88 -22.18 23.96
CA GLY A 139 -14.04 -21.29 24.02
C GLY A 139 -15.10 -21.75 23.01
N PRO A 140 -16.40 -21.52 23.30
CA PRO A 140 -17.48 -22.07 22.50
C PRO A 140 -17.35 -21.62 21.03
N VAL A 141 -17.22 -22.60 20.15
CA VAL A 141 -17.23 -22.41 18.69
C VAL A 141 -18.55 -21.72 18.34
N PHE A 142 -18.52 -20.41 18.11
CA PHE A 142 -19.69 -19.69 17.59
C PHE A 142 -19.91 -20.13 16.15
N ASN A 143 -20.77 -21.13 15.99
CA ASN A 143 -21.19 -21.62 14.70
C ASN A 143 -22.20 -20.64 14.09
N PHE A 144 -21.73 -19.77 13.19
CA PHE A 144 -22.57 -18.79 12.48
C PHE A 144 -23.55 -19.42 11.47
N SER A 145 -23.66 -20.74 11.39
CA SER A 145 -24.54 -21.42 10.43
C SER A 145 -26.00 -21.58 10.88
N GLN A 146 -26.44 -20.94 11.97
CA GLN A 146 -27.78 -21.18 12.55
C GLN A 146 -28.70 -19.96 12.68
N THR A 147 -28.42 -18.84 12.00
CA THR A 147 -29.33 -17.67 11.95
C THR A 147 -29.76 -17.30 10.52
N ALA A 148 -29.95 -18.30 9.67
CA ALA A 148 -30.60 -18.14 8.37
C ALA A 148 -31.75 -19.16 8.20
N ALA A 149 -32.65 -19.19 9.18
CA ALA A 149 -33.99 -19.75 9.05
C ALA A 149 -34.83 -19.28 10.23
N GLU A 150 -35.47 -18.13 10.08
CA GLU A 150 -36.85 -17.81 10.51
C GLU A 150 -37.23 -16.41 10.00
#